data_AF-A0A3B0V8Q1-F1
#
_entry.id   AF-A0A3B0V8Q1-F1
#
_cell.length_a   1.000
_cell.length_b   1.000
_cell.length_c   1.000
_cell.angle_alpha   90.00
_cell.angle_beta   90.00
_cell.angle_gamma   90.00
#
_symmetry.space_group_name_H-M   'P 1'
#
loop_
_entity.id
_entity.type
_entity.pdbx_description
1 polymer ?
#
loop_
_entity_poly.entity_id
_entity_poly.type
_entity_poly.pdbx_seq_one_letter_code
_entity_poly.pdbx_strand_id
1 'polypeptide(L)'
;MRSSLKFVYRYIDVLSAQWLLIVSIVGVIGTSLYLHQFPCLAGEDLQIIFILAVLFIAVKGLERSGVLAWLSQKIERGAFLPVKLVCVTFFLSMVVTNDVALLVMVPLTLALNTDRKDILVIFEALAANTGSALTPFGNPQNLFIYWYYQLDPQAFISTIAPFSLLFLVLLVLASFCIQLRNDTAPQYPSCRPGRTAFIYLLLLTIVVLTVLRVLPVQVGIVVVAYAVLFDRKSLAIDYSLLFTLICFFIISENMKGILAFRLEHSSHIFLSAAFASQVISNVPAALLFSKFTTRWQALLWGTNVGGFGSLIGSLANVIAYKLYQSHDDTKNYAAFTVKFLIYGYIAFFIGIWMYFLLQE
;
A
#
# COMPACT_ATOMS: atom_id res chain seq x y z
N MET A 1 -0.53 -25.52 -23.32
CA MET A 1 -1.36 -24.87 -22.26
C MET A 1 -0.57 -24.48 -21.01
N ARG A 2 0.33 -25.34 -20.47
CA ARG A 2 1.21 -24.98 -19.33
C ARG A 2 2.26 -23.88 -19.63
N SER A 3 2.72 -23.76 -20.89
CA SER A 3 3.70 -22.73 -21.29
C SER A 3 3.07 -21.35 -21.54
N SER A 4 1.82 -21.30 -22.02
CA SER A 4 1.11 -20.05 -22.28
C SER A 4 0.69 -19.33 -21.00
N LEU A 5 0.37 -20.06 -19.93
CA LEU A 5 0.08 -19.46 -18.61
C LEU A 5 1.33 -18.86 -17.95
N LYS A 6 2.48 -19.56 -17.95
CA LYS A 6 3.76 -18.98 -17.48
C LYS A 6 4.16 -17.72 -18.25
N PHE A 7 3.79 -17.64 -19.53
CA PHE A 7 4.00 -16.45 -20.35
C PHE A 7 3.14 -15.27 -19.90
N VAL A 8 1.86 -15.51 -19.57
CA VAL A 8 0.96 -14.49 -18.98
C VAL A 8 1.43 -14.02 -17.60
N TYR A 9 1.94 -14.92 -16.75
CA TYR A 9 2.49 -14.57 -15.43
C TYR A 9 3.70 -13.63 -15.52
N ARG A 10 4.65 -13.95 -16.42
CA ARG A 10 5.80 -13.08 -16.69
C ARG A 10 5.34 -11.74 -17.29
N TYR A 11 4.27 -11.73 -18.09
CA TYR A 11 3.67 -10.51 -18.61
C TYR A 11 2.97 -9.68 -17.53
N ILE A 12 2.30 -10.25 -16.52
CA ILE A 12 1.65 -9.49 -15.44
C ILE A 12 2.69 -8.93 -14.44
N ASP A 13 3.77 -9.66 -14.17
CA ASP A 13 4.92 -9.17 -13.38
C ASP A 13 5.66 -8.03 -14.09
N VAL A 14 5.93 -8.19 -15.38
CA VAL A 14 6.56 -7.17 -16.22
C VAL A 14 5.60 -6.00 -16.45
N LEU A 15 4.30 -6.23 -16.67
CA LEU A 15 3.35 -5.13 -16.77
C LEU A 15 3.28 -4.41 -15.43
N SER A 16 2.69 -4.97 -14.36
CA SER A 16 2.24 -4.16 -13.21
C SER A 16 3.28 -3.21 -12.60
N ALA A 17 4.55 -3.60 -12.51
CA ALA A 17 5.62 -2.74 -11.99
C ALA A 17 6.45 -2.05 -13.09
N GLN A 18 6.68 -2.69 -14.25
CA GLN A 18 7.52 -2.11 -15.29
C GLN A 18 6.74 -1.26 -16.29
N TRP A 19 5.45 -1.50 -16.53
CA TRP A 19 4.61 -0.63 -17.36
C TRP A 19 4.55 0.76 -16.75
N LEU A 20 4.32 0.86 -15.43
CA LEU A 20 4.19 2.14 -14.75
C LEU A 20 5.54 2.87 -14.77
N LEU A 21 6.63 2.15 -14.52
CA LEU A 21 7.96 2.71 -14.63
C LEU A 21 8.26 3.21 -16.06
N ILE A 22 8.02 2.40 -17.08
CA ILE A 22 8.23 2.77 -18.49
C ILE A 22 7.39 3.99 -18.86
N VAL A 23 6.10 3.99 -18.51
CA VAL A 23 5.20 5.13 -18.76
C VAL A 23 5.70 6.38 -18.04
N SER A 24 6.20 6.25 -16.81
CA SER A 24 6.75 7.39 -16.07
C SER A 24 8.06 7.91 -16.70
N ILE A 25 8.94 7.04 -17.20
CA ILE A 25 10.16 7.46 -17.92
C ILE A 25 9.79 8.18 -19.22
N VAL A 26 8.87 7.61 -20.00
CA VAL A 26 8.37 8.22 -21.24
C VAL A 26 7.68 9.56 -20.94
N GLY A 27 6.91 9.63 -19.86
CA GLY A 27 6.27 10.85 -19.38
C GLY A 27 7.28 11.93 -19.00
N VAL A 28 8.35 11.59 -18.28
CA VAL A 28 9.44 12.51 -17.96
C VAL A 28 10.09 13.03 -19.24
N ILE A 29 10.47 12.14 -20.16
CA ILE A 29 11.11 12.53 -21.42
C ILE A 29 10.17 13.45 -22.23
N GLY A 30 8.92 13.06 -22.41
CA GLY A 30 7.95 13.83 -23.18
C GLY A 30 7.67 15.22 -22.59
N THR A 31 7.43 15.30 -21.28
CA THR A 31 7.17 16.59 -20.61
C THR A 31 8.40 17.49 -20.55
N SER A 32 9.59 16.92 -20.36
CA SER A 32 10.85 17.68 -20.32
C SER A 32 11.22 18.23 -21.70
N LEU A 33 11.02 17.43 -22.77
CA LEU A 33 11.20 17.89 -24.15
C LEU A 33 10.21 19.00 -24.50
N TYR A 34 8.94 18.87 -24.09
CA TYR A 34 7.93 19.89 -24.33
C TYR A 34 8.28 21.23 -23.68
N LEU A 35 8.72 21.20 -22.41
CA LEU A 35 9.09 22.40 -21.66
C LEU A 35 10.50 22.92 -21.97
N HIS A 36 11.32 22.18 -22.72
CA HIS A 36 12.73 22.46 -22.94
C HIS A 36 13.53 22.65 -21.63
N GLN A 37 13.16 21.90 -20.58
CA GLN A 37 13.78 21.97 -19.27
C GLN A 37 14.40 20.62 -18.90
N PHE A 38 15.53 20.67 -18.18
CA PHE A 38 16.11 19.45 -17.63
C PHE A 38 15.29 18.96 -16.43
N PRO A 39 15.10 17.64 -16.29
CA PRO A 39 14.48 17.05 -15.10
C PRO A 39 15.13 17.57 -13.83
N CYS A 40 14.35 18.23 -12.97
CA CYS A 40 14.83 18.74 -11.68
C CYS A 40 13.97 18.15 -10.56
N LEU A 41 14.63 17.70 -9.50
CA LEU A 41 13.99 17.26 -8.26
C LEU A 41 14.21 18.35 -7.20
N ALA A 42 13.15 18.76 -6.52
CA ALA A 42 13.31 19.66 -5.39
C ALA A 42 14.02 18.95 -4.23
N GLY A 43 14.73 19.72 -3.39
CA GLY A 43 15.39 19.15 -2.21
C GLY A 43 14.42 18.47 -1.24
N GLU A 44 13.20 19.00 -1.14
CA GLU A 44 12.11 18.41 -0.34
C GLU A 44 11.65 17.05 -0.89
N ASP A 45 11.60 16.89 -2.21
CA ASP A 45 11.23 15.63 -2.86
C ASP A 45 12.28 14.55 -2.55
N LEU A 46 13.56 14.89 -2.60
CA LEU A 46 14.66 13.99 -2.22
C LEU A 46 14.56 13.54 -0.75
N GLN A 47 14.13 14.43 0.13
CA GLN A 47 13.91 14.10 1.54
C GLN A 47 12.78 13.07 1.70
N ILE A 48 11.68 13.22 0.97
CA ILE A 48 10.57 12.25 0.99
C ILE A 48 11.02 10.90 0.41
N ILE A 49 11.74 10.90 -0.72
CA ILE A 49 12.28 9.69 -1.34
C ILE A 49 13.21 8.96 -0.36
N PHE A 50 14.07 9.70 0.35
CA PHE A 50 14.95 9.12 1.36
C PHE A 50 14.17 8.50 2.52
N ILE A 51 13.15 9.19 3.04
CA ILE A 51 12.29 8.66 4.12
C ILE A 51 11.57 7.38 3.66
N LEU A 52 11.04 7.35 2.44
CA LEU A 52 10.41 6.17 1.86
C LEU A 52 11.41 5.02 1.72
N ALA A 53 12.63 5.30 1.26
CA ALA A 53 13.68 4.29 1.13
C ALA A 53 14.05 3.67 2.49
N VAL A 54 14.27 4.48 3.54
CA VAL A 54 14.60 3.93 4.87
C VAL A 54 13.44 3.19 5.51
N LEU A 55 12.19 3.61 5.26
CA LEU A 55 10.99 2.87 5.65
C LEU A 55 10.95 1.50 4.98
N PHE A 56 11.11 1.44 3.65
CA PHE A 56 11.12 0.18 2.92
C PHE A 56 12.22 -0.77 3.39
N ILE A 57 13.43 -0.26 3.67
CA ILE A 57 14.54 -1.08 4.19
C ILE A 57 14.21 -1.62 5.59
N ALA A 58 13.71 -0.77 6.50
CA ALA A 58 13.37 -1.19 7.86
C ALA A 58 12.26 -2.24 7.86
N VAL A 59 11.21 -2.01 7.07
CA VAL A 59 10.09 -2.94 6.88
C VAL A 59 10.57 -4.24 6.25
N LYS A 60 11.43 -4.19 5.22
CA LYS A 60 11.97 -5.39 4.56
C LYS A 60 12.80 -6.24 5.51
N GLY A 61 13.62 -5.62 6.35
CA GLY A 61 14.36 -6.34 7.38
C GLY A 61 13.46 -6.97 8.45
N LEU A 62 12.39 -6.27 8.84
CA LEU A 62 11.40 -6.81 9.76
C LEU A 62 10.66 -8.02 9.17
N GLU A 63 10.20 -7.92 7.92
CA GLU A 63 9.61 -9.02 7.13
C GLU A 63 10.56 -10.23 7.11
N ARG A 64 11.83 -10.01 6.73
CA ARG A 64 12.86 -11.06 6.62
C ARG A 64 13.24 -11.69 7.96
N SER A 65 13.05 -10.98 9.08
CA SER A 65 13.33 -11.51 10.41
C SER A 65 12.34 -12.60 10.85
N GLY A 66 11.21 -12.75 10.14
CA GLY A 66 10.17 -13.73 10.44
C GLY A 66 9.28 -13.37 11.63
N VAL A 67 9.51 -12.22 12.30
CA VAL A 67 8.72 -11.80 13.47
C VAL A 67 7.25 -11.56 13.14
N LEU A 68 6.97 -11.01 11.95
CA LEU A 68 5.61 -10.74 11.51
C LEU A 68 4.83 -12.05 11.32
N ALA A 69 5.43 -13.01 10.60
CA ALA A 69 4.85 -14.35 10.43
C ALA A 69 4.68 -15.09 11.76
N TRP A 70 5.65 -14.99 12.66
CA TRP A 70 5.57 -15.58 14.01
C TRP A 70 4.42 -14.99 14.83
N LEU A 71 4.23 -13.66 14.78
CA LEU A 71 3.16 -12.98 15.51
C LEU A 71 1.78 -13.37 14.95
N SER A 72 1.63 -13.36 13.63
CA SER A 72 0.38 -13.72 12.95
C SER A 72 -0.06 -15.15 13.25
N GLN A 73 0.85 -16.12 13.19
CA GLN A 73 0.55 -17.53 13.52
C GLN A 73 0.07 -17.74 14.97
N LYS A 74 0.52 -16.90 15.90
CA LYS A 74 0.07 -16.97 17.29
C LYS A 74 -1.38 -16.48 17.44
N ILE A 75 -1.78 -15.53 16.60
CA ILE A 75 -3.12 -14.92 16.61
C ILE A 75 -4.12 -15.80 15.82
N GLU A 76 -3.64 -16.58 14.86
CA GLU A 76 -4.44 -17.45 13.99
C GLU A 76 -5.00 -18.73 14.64
N ARG A 77 -5.02 -18.84 15.97
CA ARG A 77 -5.54 -20.03 16.68
C ARG A 77 -6.89 -19.79 17.34
N GLY A 78 -7.82 -20.73 17.20
CA GLY A 78 -9.14 -20.69 17.84
C GLY A 78 -10.24 -19.99 17.03
N ALA A 79 -11.42 -19.83 17.63
CA ALA A 79 -12.64 -19.35 16.98
C ALA A 79 -12.51 -17.96 16.32
N PHE A 80 -13.42 -17.67 15.38
CA PHE A 80 -13.50 -16.40 14.63
C PHE A 80 -12.24 -16.07 13.83
N LEU A 81 -11.62 -17.08 13.24
CA LEU A 81 -10.39 -16.92 12.45
C LEU A 81 -10.49 -15.88 11.31
N PRO A 82 -11.57 -15.81 10.50
CA PRO A 82 -11.77 -14.74 9.51
C PRO A 82 -11.65 -13.33 10.06
N VAL A 83 -12.26 -13.10 11.23
CA VAL A 83 -12.30 -11.80 11.87
C VAL A 83 -10.89 -11.45 12.37
N LYS A 84 -10.20 -12.42 12.97
CA LYS A 84 -8.81 -12.21 13.43
C LYS A 84 -7.87 -11.91 12.27
N LEU A 85 -7.95 -12.65 11.15
CA LEU A 85 -7.12 -12.40 9.97
C LEU A 85 -7.31 -10.98 9.43
N VAL A 86 -8.57 -10.56 9.27
CA VAL A 86 -8.92 -9.21 8.81
C VAL A 86 -8.44 -8.14 9.80
N CYS A 87 -8.71 -8.30 11.10
CA CYS A 87 -8.25 -7.36 12.13
C CYS A 87 -6.72 -7.28 12.20
N VAL A 88 -6.03 -8.42 12.20
CA VAL A 88 -4.56 -8.44 12.21
C VAL A 88 -4.02 -7.78 10.96
N THR A 89 -4.56 -8.07 9.78
CA THR A 89 -4.14 -7.42 8.52
C THR A 89 -4.34 -5.90 8.60
N PHE A 90 -5.48 -5.45 9.11
CA PHE A 90 -5.78 -4.04 9.31
C PHE A 90 -4.77 -3.35 10.24
N PHE A 91 -4.59 -3.85 11.47
CA PHE A 91 -3.67 -3.23 12.43
C PHE A 91 -2.19 -3.40 12.06
N LEU A 92 -1.82 -4.52 11.44
CA LEU A 92 -0.46 -4.75 10.96
C LEU A 92 -0.11 -3.75 9.85
N SER A 93 -1.04 -3.50 8.92
CA SER A 93 -0.83 -2.56 7.81
C SER A 93 -0.64 -1.11 8.26
N MET A 94 -1.14 -0.73 9.45
CA MET A 94 -0.82 0.56 10.07
C MET A 94 0.66 0.70 10.43
N VAL A 95 1.32 -0.40 10.78
CA VAL A 95 2.68 -0.37 11.34
C VAL A 95 3.74 -0.63 10.27
N VAL A 96 3.53 -1.64 9.42
CA VAL A 96 4.57 -2.12 8.50
C VAL A 96 4.34 -1.77 7.04
N THR A 97 3.19 -1.21 6.69
CA THR A 97 2.63 -1.02 5.34
C THR A 97 1.68 -2.09 4.83
N ASN A 98 0.75 -1.68 3.97
CA ASN A 98 -0.25 -2.54 3.32
C ASN A 98 0.37 -3.70 2.54
N ASP A 99 1.39 -3.44 1.75
CA ASP A 99 2.04 -4.44 0.89
C ASP A 99 2.70 -5.55 1.71
N VAL A 100 3.45 -5.16 2.75
CA VAL A 100 4.13 -6.12 3.63
C VAL A 100 3.15 -6.85 4.54
N ALA A 101 2.08 -6.20 5.01
CA ALA A 101 1.02 -6.88 5.72
C ALA A 101 0.41 -8.02 4.88
N LEU A 102 0.17 -7.79 3.58
CA LEU A 102 -0.37 -8.81 2.69
C LEU A 102 0.62 -9.93 2.37
N LEU A 103 1.91 -9.61 2.18
CA LEU A 103 2.96 -10.62 2.01
C LEU A 103 3.06 -11.57 3.20
N VAL A 104 2.66 -11.13 4.40
CA VAL A 104 2.64 -11.96 5.60
C VAL A 104 1.31 -12.68 5.77
N MET A 105 0.19 -11.97 5.66
CA MET A 105 -1.13 -12.50 6.02
C MET A 105 -1.74 -13.41 4.95
N VAL A 106 -1.64 -13.03 3.66
CA VAL A 106 -2.26 -13.80 2.58
C VAL A 106 -1.72 -15.23 2.49
N PRO A 107 -0.39 -15.49 2.59
CA PRO A 107 0.11 -16.86 2.59
C PRO A 107 -0.41 -17.70 3.76
N LEU A 108 -0.59 -17.10 4.94
CA LEU A 108 -1.14 -17.78 6.12
C LEU A 108 -2.61 -18.18 5.87
N THR A 109 -3.40 -17.25 5.34
CA THR A 109 -4.80 -17.49 4.93
C THR A 109 -4.91 -18.57 3.85
N LEU A 110 -4.01 -18.56 2.88
CA LEU A 110 -3.99 -19.56 1.80
C LEU A 110 -3.66 -20.96 2.31
N ALA A 111 -2.90 -21.11 3.39
CA ALA A 111 -2.59 -22.41 3.97
C ALA A 111 -3.70 -22.97 4.89
N LEU A 112 -4.74 -22.18 5.21
CA LEU A 112 -5.91 -22.69 5.94
C LEU A 112 -6.66 -23.73 5.12
N ASN A 113 -7.37 -24.64 5.78
CA ASN A 113 -8.24 -25.59 5.08
C ASN A 113 -9.65 -25.01 4.99
N THR A 114 -9.93 -24.16 4.01
CA THR A 114 -11.25 -23.51 3.85
C THR A 114 -11.62 -23.33 2.39
N ASP A 115 -12.91 -23.40 2.10
CA ASP A 115 -13.48 -23.22 0.75
C ASP A 115 -13.62 -21.74 0.36
N ARG A 116 -13.40 -20.80 1.31
CA ARG A 116 -13.64 -19.35 1.13
C ARG A 116 -12.37 -18.50 1.19
N LYS A 117 -11.21 -19.08 0.83
CA LYS A 117 -9.92 -18.35 0.76
C LYS A 117 -9.99 -17.14 -0.16
N ASP A 118 -10.75 -17.25 -1.24
CA ASP A 118 -10.98 -16.17 -2.20
C ASP A 118 -11.50 -14.91 -1.52
N ILE A 119 -12.60 -15.02 -0.76
CA ILE A 119 -13.23 -13.88 -0.10
C ILE A 119 -12.33 -13.34 1.02
N LEU A 120 -11.68 -14.21 1.78
CA LEU A 120 -10.76 -13.79 2.85
C LEU A 120 -9.60 -12.96 2.31
N VAL A 121 -8.95 -13.40 1.24
CA VAL A 121 -7.84 -12.64 0.64
C VAL A 121 -8.31 -11.29 0.10
N ILE A 122 -9.53 -11.20 -0.44
CA ILE A 122 -10.12 -9.92 -0.85
C ILE A 122 -10.33 -9.01 0.37
N PHE A 123 -10.87 -9.55 1.47
CA PHE A 123 -11.07 -8.78 2.70
C PHE A 123 -9.75 -8.34 3.33
N GLU A 124 -8.70 -9.17 3.27
CA GLU A 124 -7.35 -8.79 3.69
C GLU A 124 -6.80 -7.65 2.83
N ALA A 125 -6.98 -7.69 1.50
CA ALA A 125 -6.55 -6.59 0.61
C ALA A 125 -7.26 -5.28 0.96
N LEU A 126 -8.57 -5.32 1.18
CA LEU A 126 -9.35 -4.16 1.61
C LEU A 126 -8.93 -3.69 3.00
N ALA A 127 -8.71 -4.62 3.95
CA ALA A 127 -8.26 -4.33 5.31
C ALA A 127 -6.87 -3.69 5.33
N ALA A 128 -5.94 -4.17 4.50
CA ALA A 128 -4.60 -3.62 4.40
C ALA A 128 -4.59 -2.20 3.84
N ASN A 129 -5.36 -1.94 2.77
CA ASN A 129 -5.51 -0.59 2.23
C ASN A 129 -6.19 0.36 3.23
N THR A 130 -7.22 -0.12 3.94
CA THR A 130 -7.96 0.69 4.91
C THR A 130 -7.17 0.95 6.19
N GLY A 131 -6.47 -0.05 6.72
CA GLY A 131 -5.70 0.05 7.95
C GLY A 131 -4.50 0.97 7.75
N SER A 132 -3.73 0.76 6.68
CA SER A 132 -2.62 1.65 6.30
C SER A 132 -3.08 3.10 6.11
N ALA A 133 -4.32 3.32 5.67
CA ALA A 133 -4.88 4.66 5.49
C ALA A 133 -4.85 5.49 6.79
N LEU A 134 -4.96 4.87 7.97
CA LEU A 134 -5.08 5.55 9.26
C LEU A 134 -3.79 6.21 9.74
N THR A 135 -2.63 5.85 9.18
CA THR A 135 -1.33 6.34 9.66
C THR A 135 -0.51 6.98 8.53
N PRO A 136 0.32 8.00 8.83
CA PRO A 136 1.19 8.61 7.83
C PRO A 136 2.16 7.62 7.19
N PHE A 137 2.74 6.70 7.97
CA PHE A 137 3.74 5.73 7.50
C PHE A 137 3.13 4.41 7.01
N GLY A 138 1.80 4.26 7.06
CA GLY A 138 1.13 3.03 6.64
C GLY A 138 1.22 2.76 5.14
N ASN A 139 1.40 3.77 4.29
CA ASN A 139 1.63 3.57 2.86
C ASN A 139 2.35 4.77 2.23
N PRO A 140 2.93 4.62 1.02
CA PRO A 140 3.75 5.67 0.41
C PRO A 140 2.97 6.95 0.10
N GLN A 141 1.72 6.84 -0.35
CA GLN A 141 0.89 8.00 -0.70
C GLN A 141 0.56 8.85 0.53
N ASN A 142 0.25 8.22 1.66
CA ASN A 142 -0.05 8.90 2.90
C ASN A 142 1.18 9.60 3.47
N LEU A 143 2.33 8.92 3.41
CA LEU A 143 3.60 9.47 3.87
C LEU A 143 3.94 10.70 3.06
N PHE A 144 3.80 10.60 1.74
CA PHE A 144 4.00 11.71 0.82
C PHE A 144 3.08 12.90 1.16
N ILE A 145 1.75 12.68 1.24
CA ILE A 145 0.78 13.74 1.57
C ILE A 145 1.10 14.39 2.92
N TYR A 146 1.40 13.58 3.94
CA TYR A 146 1.77 14.05 5.27
C TYR A 146 3.00 14.96 5.25
N TRP A 147 4.05 14.56 4.51
CA TRP A 147 5.28 15.33 4.42
C TRP A 147 5.14 16.58 3.56
N TYR A 148 4.56 16.44 2.37
CA TYR A 148 4.39 17.51 1.39
C TYR A 148 3.53 18.66 1.93
N TYR A 149 2.39 18.36 2.57
CA TYR A 149 1.51 19.38 3.15
C TYR A 149 1.87 19.79 4.58
N GLN A 150 2.94 19.21 5.13
CA GLN A 150 3.42 19.49 6.47
C GLN A 150 2.39 19.32 7.57
N LEU A 151 1.69 18.19 7.56
CA LEU A 151 0.54 17.95 8.41
C LEU A 151 0.91 17.61 9.86
N ASP A 152 0.03 17.98 10.79
CA ASP A 152 0.04 17.46 12.15
C ASP A 152 -0.51 16.02 12.18
N PRO A 153 0.07 15.08 12.98
CA PRO A 153 -0.40 13.70 13.06
C PRO A 153 -1.88 13.57 13.47
N GLN A 154 -2.36 14.38 14.42
CA GLN A 154 -3.76 14.32 14.86
C GLN A 154 -4.70 14.80 13.76
N ALA A 155 -4.34 15.88 13.06
CA ALA A 155 -5.12 16.38 11.92
C ALA A 155 -5.22 15.33 10.80
N PHE A 156 -4.10 14.67 10.48
CA PHE A 156 -4.05 13.58 9.51
C PHE A 156 -4.99 12.42 9.92
N ILE A 157 -4.81 11.90 11.13
CA ILE A 157 -5.57 10.74 11.61
C ILE A 157 -7.06 11.06 11.68
N SER A 158 -7.44 12.19 12.28
CA SER A 158 -8.85 12.58 12.42
C SER A 158 -9.56 12.77 11.08
N THR A 159 -8.84 13.21 10.06
CA THR A 159 -9.41 13.39 8.71
C THR A 159 -9.78 12.05 8.07
N ILE A 160 -8.93 11.03 8.19
CA ILE A 160 -9.11 9.73 7.50
C ILE A 160 -9.71 8.63 8.40
N ALA A 161 -9.76 8.86 9.71
CA ALA A 161 -10.32 7.91 10.68
C ALA A 161 -11.77 7.49 10.38
N PRO A 162 -12.70 8.39 10.01
CA PRO A 162 -14.06 7.98 9.66
C PRO A 162 -14.06 6.90 8.58
N PHE A 163 -13.33 7.14 7.47
CA PHE A 163 -13.15 6.18 6.38
C PHE A 163 -12.59 4.86 6.89
N SER A 164 -11.46 4.91 7.61
CA SER A 164 -10.77 3.69 8.03
C SER A 164 -11.59 2.84 9.00
N LEU A 165 -12.28 3.49 9.95
CA LEU A 165 -13.10 2.81 10.96
C LEU A 165 -14.39 2.23 10.38
N LEU A 166 -15.05 2.92 9.43
CA LEU A 166 -16.23 2.37 8.76
C LEU A 166 -15.88 1.06 8.06
N PHE A 167 -14.81 1.06 7.26
CA PHE A 167 -14.38 -0.14 6.55
C PHE A 167 -13.90 -1.25 7.49
N LEU A 168 -13.26 -0.93 8.62
CA LEU A 168 -12.98 -1.92 9.66
C LEU A 168 -14.26 -2.60 10.14
N VAL A 169 -15.29 -1.82 10.49
CA VAL A 169 -16.57 -2.35 10.96
C VAL A 169 -17.24 -3.20 9.88
N LEU A 170 -17.33 -2.69 8.65
CA LEU A 170 -17.94 -3.42 7.53
C LEU A 170 -17.23 -4.75 7.26
N LEU A 171 -15.89 -4.75 7.24
CA LEU A 171 -15.10 -5.95 7.00
C LEU A 171 -15.21 -6.94 8.16
N VAL A 172 -15.20 -6.47 9.41
CA VAL A 172 -15.40 -7.32 10.59
C VAL A 172 -16.78 -7.98 10.56
N LEU A 173 -17.84 -7.22 10.30
CA LEU A 173 -19.20 -7.74 10.19
C LEU A 173 -19.32 -8.75 9.04
N ALA A 174 -18.76 -8.43 7.87
CA ALA A 174 -18.76 -9.34 6.73
C ALA A 174 -17.97 -10.62 7.00
N SER A 175 -16.87 -10.55 7.77
CA SER A 175 -16.06 -11.70 8.16
C SER A 175 -16.78 -12.67 9.09
N PHE A 176 -17.76 -12.21 9.89
CA PHE A 176 -18.60 -13.13 10.68
C PHE A 176 -19.48 -14.04 9.81
N CYS A 177 -19.79 -13.61 8.57
CA CYS A 177 -20.56 -14.43 7.64
C CYS A 177 -19.73 -15.55 6.99
N ILE A 178 -18.40 -15.56 7.19
CA ILE A 178 -17.51 -16.56 6.62
C ILE A 178 -17.38 -17.73 7.60
N GLN A 179 -17.99 -18.86 7.25
CA GLN A 179 -17.83 -20.10 8.00
C GLN A 179 -16.57 -20.84 7.52
N LEU A 180 -15.67 -21.16 8.45
CA LEU A 180 -14.54 -22.07 8.18
C LEU A 180 -14.95 -23.50 8.49
N ARG A 181 -14.51 -24.42 7.65
CA ARG A 181 -14.74 -25.85 7.81
C ARG A 181 -13.41 -26.50 8.18
N ASN A 182 -13.33 -27.09 9.38
CA ASN A 182 -12.15 -27.81 9.90
C ASN A 182 -10.89 -26.93 10.09
N ASP A 183 -10.81 -26.27 11.25
CA ASP A 183 -9.67 -25.46 11.68
C ASP A 183 -8.47 -26.32 12.10
N THR A 184 -7.80 -26.97 11.14
CA THR A 184 -6.41 -27.38 11.36
C THR A 184 -5.51 -26.24 10.88
N ALA A 185 -4.98 -25.47 11.83
CA ALA A 185 -3.97 -24.47 11.52
C ALA A 185 -2.75 -25.15 10.87
N PRO A 186 -2.32 -24.74 9.67
CA PRO A 186 -1.11 -25.26 9.05
C PRO A 186 0.09 -24.98 9.99
N GLN A 187 0.88 -26.01 10.25
CA GLN A 187 2.12 -25.87 11.02
C GLN A 187 3.22 -25.33 10.10
N TYR A 188 3.43 -24.03 10.14
CA TYR A 188 4.69 -23.47 9.69
C TYR A 188 5.76 -23.69 10.77
N PRO A 189 7.02 -23.94 10.40
CA PRO A 189 8.11 -23.95 11.35
C PRO A 189 8.23 -22.56 12.00
N SER A 190 7.74 -22.45 13.23
CA SER A 190 7.76 -21.22 14.02
C SER A 190 9.10 -21.11 14.74
N CYS A 191 10.12 -20.64 14.03
CA CYS A 191 11.33 -20.19 14.71
C CYS A 191 11.00 -18.92 15.50
N ARG A 192 11.29 -18.93 16.80
CA ARG A 192 11.16 -17.72 17.62
C ARG A 192 11.98 -16.60 16.99
N PRO A 193 11.46 -15.36 16.94
CA PRO A 193 12.19 -14.24 16.38
C PRO A 193 13.52 -14.08 17.12
N GLY A 194 14.61 -14.04 16.34
CA GLY A 194 15.96 -13.87 16.87
C GLY A 194 16.27 -12.41 17.20
N ARG A 195 17.54 -12.13 17.55
CA ARG A 195 18.01 -10.76 17.85
C ARG A 195 17.78 -9.78 16.70
N THR A 196 17.85 -10.25 15.45
CA THR A 196 17.62 -9.42 14.25
C THR A 196 16.23 -8.81 14.18
N ALA A 197 15.20 -9.54 14.63
CA ALA A 197 13.83 -9.03 14.70
C ALA A 197 13.70 -7.83 15.65
N PHE A 198 14.32 -7.93 16.83
CA PHE A 198 14.30 -6.84 17.80
C PHE A 198 15.03 -5.59 17.27
N ILE A 199 16.15 -5.79 16.58
CA ILE A 199 16.89 -4.68 15.96
C ILE A 199 16.03 -3.99 14.90
N TYR A 200 15.39 -4.75 13.99
CA TYR A 200 14.53 -4.16 12.97
C TYR A 200 13.27 -3.51 13.54
N LEU A 201 12.74 -4.00 14.66
CA LEU A 201 11.64 -3.33 15.38
C LEU A 201 12.09 -1.96 15.93
N LEU A 202 13.29 -1.90 16.50
CA LEU A 202 13.89 -0.65 16.97
C LEU A 202 14.14 0.32 15.79
N LEU A 203 14.71 -0.18 14.69
CA LEU A 203 14.94 0.61 13.48
C LEU A 203 13.64 1.13 12.88
N LEU A 204 12.59 0.30 12.81
CA LEU A 204 11.27 0.74 12.38
C LEU A 204 10.71 1.82 13.30
N THR A 205 10.88 1.69 14.61
CA THR A 205 10.48 2.72 15.58
C THR A 205 11.20 4.04 15.32
N ILE A 206 12.51 4.00 15.06
CA ILE A 206 13.29 5.19 14.68
C ILE A 206 12.74 5.83 13.40
N VAL A 207 12.42 5.03 12.38
CA VAL A 207 11.83 5.54 11.14
C VAL A 207 10.46 6.16 11.40
N VAL A 208 9.59 5.52 12.19
CA VAL A 208 8.27 6.07 12.56
C VAL A 208 8.42 7.41 13.26
N LEU A 209 9.32 7.53 14.24
CA LEU A 209 9.60 8.79 14.92
C LEU A 209 10.17 9.86 13.97
N THR A 210 10.94 9.44 12.97
CA THR A 210 11.45 10.32 11.91
C THR A 210 10.30 10.81 11.02
N VAL A 211 9.41 9.91 10.57
CA VAL A 211 8.23 10.25 9.76
C VAL A 211 7.34 11.22 10.51
N LEU A 212 7.08 11.00 11.79
CA LEU A 212 6.29 11.87 12.66
C LEU A 212 7.03 13.17 13.06
N ARG A 213 8.21 13.44 12.49
CA ARG A 213 9.03 14.64 12.71
C ARG A 213 9.49 14.83 14.15
N VAL A 214 9.44 13.78 14.98
CA VAL A 214 10.00 13.76 16.33
C VAL A 214 11.52 13.66 16.27
N LEU A 215 12.04 12.93 15.28
CA LEU A 215 13.47 12.82 14.99
C LEU A 215 13.82 13.49 13.65
N PRO A 216 15.03 14.05 13.51
CA PRO A 216 15.47 14.66 12.27
C PRO A 216 15.77 13.58 11.20
N VAL A 217 15.54 13.92 9.92
CA VAL A 217 15.60 12.94 8.82
C VAL A 217 16.95 12.25 8.69
N GLN A 218 18.04 12.92 9.05
CA GLN A 218 19.40 12.40 9.03
C GLN A 218 19.55 11.11 9.86
N VAL A 219 18.74 10.92 10.91
CA VAL A 219 18.77 9.71 11.75
C VAL A 219 18.42 8.46 10.94
N GLY A 220 17.66 8.59 9.85
CA GLY A 220 17.37 7.50 8.92
C GLY A 220 18.63 6.82 8.36
N ILE A 221 19.78 7.50 8.35
CA ILE A 221 21.05 6.92 7.88
C ILE A 221 21.48 5.69 8.71
N VAL A 222 21.05 5.61 9.98
CA VAL A 222 21.32 4.46 10.86
C VAL A 222 20.72 3.17 10.29
N VAL A 223 19.53 3.26 9.68
CA VAL A 223 18.88 2.11 9.04
C VAL A 223 19.70 1.61 7.86
N VAL A 224 20.16 2.54 7.01
CA VAL A 224 20.99 2.23 5.84
C VAL A 224 22.34 1.65 6.27
N ALA A 225 23.00 2.29 7.24
CA ALA A 225 24.29 1.84 7.76
C ALA A 225 24.20 0.42 8.34
N TYR A 226 23.18 0.15 9.16
CA TYR A 226 22.96 -1.18 9.72
C TYR A 226 22.74 -2.23 8.61
N ALA A 227 21.88 -1.93 7.63
CA ALA A 227 21.61 -2.84 6.53
C ALA A 227 22.86 -3.10 5.67
N VAL A 228 23.66 -2.08 5.35
CA VAL A 228 24.89 -2.24 4.55
C VAL A 228 25.95 -3.08 5.27
N LEU A 229 26.10 -2.89 6.59
CA LEU A 229 27.14 -3.53 7.39
C LEU A 229 26.76 -4.95 7.83
N PHE A 230 25.50 -5.17 8.23
CA PHE A 230 25.09 -6.39 8.93
C PHE A 230 24.03 -7.22 8.20
N ASP A 231 23.21 -6.63 7.31
CA ASP A 231 22.15 -7.36 6.61
C ASP A 231 21.84 -6.77 5.22
N ARG A 232 22.79 -6.97 4.29
CA ARG A 232 22.68 -6.44 2.92
C ARG A 232 21.45 -6.95 2.17
N LYS A 233 20.87 -8.07 2.61
CA LYS A 233 19.66 -8.64 1.98
C LYS A 233 18.43 -7.78 2.27
N SER A 234 18.44 -6.98 3.33
CA SER A 234 17.37 -6.03 3.63
C SER A 234 17.41 -4.78 2.75
N LEU A 235 18.49 -4.56 2.00
CA LEU A 235 18.56 -3.55 0.93
C LEU A 235 17.87 -3.99 -0.37
N ALA A 236 17.40 -5.24 -0.48
CA ALA A 236 16.67 -5.73 -1.65
C ALA A 236 15.20 -5.28 -1.60
N ILE A 237 15.00 -3.97 -1.61
CA ILE A 237 13.69 -3.31 -1.72
C ILE A 237 13.31 -3.12 -3.20
N ASP A 238 12.07 -2.68 -3.46
CA ASP A 238 11.62 -2.37 -4.81
C ASP A 238 12.17 -1.01 -5.29
N TYR A 239 13.35 -1.05 -5.92
CA TYR A 239 13.96 0.13 -6.53
C TYR A 239 13.19 0.62 -7.76
N SER A 240 12.41 -0.23 -8.42
CA SER A 240 11.54 0.18 -9.54
C SER A 240 10.47 1.14 -9.04
N LEU A 241 9.87 0.84 -7.88
CA LEU A 241 8.91 1.73 -7.22
C LEU A 241 9.55 3.07 -6.83
N LEU A 242 10.70 3.06 -6.17
CA LEU A 242 11.41 4.31 -5.81
C LEU A 242 11.76 5.16 -7.04
N PHE A 243 12.21 4.52 -8.11
CA PHE A 243 12.53 5.25 -9.35
C PHE A 243 11.27 5.77 -10.05
N THR A 244 10.16 5.02 -10.01
CA THR A 244 8.86 5.48 -10.50
C THR A 244 8.39 6.73 -9.73
N LEU A 245 8.56 6.75 -8.40
CA LEU A 245 8.26 7.93 -7.59
C LEU A 245 9.07 9.15 -8.03
N ILE A 246 10.38 8.98 -8.24
CA ILE A 246 11.26 10.04 -8.78
C ILE A 246 10.70 10.57 -10.10
N CYS A 247 10.33 9.68 -11.03
CA CYS A 247 9.73 10.08 -12.30
C CYS A 247 8.42 10.86 -12.10
N PHE A 248 7.54 10.43 -11.19
CA PHE A 248 6.29 11.15 -10.91
C PHE A 248 6.48 12.50 -10.22
N PHE A 249 7.51 12.66 -9.38
CA PHE A 249 7.89 13.99 -8.86
C PHE A 249 8.24 14.95 -9.98
N ILE A 250 9.09 14.51 -10.92
CA ILE A 250 9.49 15.31 -12.08
C ILE A 250 8.29 15.61 -12.98
N ILE A 251 7.48 14.59 -13.31
CA ILE A 251 6.27 14.78 -14.12
C ILE A 251 5.35 15.80 -13.46
N SER A 252 5.10 15.67 -12.15
CA SER A 252 4.19 16.56 -11.43
C SER A 252 4.67 18.01 -11.45
N GLU A 253 5.97 18.25 -11.30
CA GLU A 253 6.54 19.60 -11.43
C GLU A 253 6.45 20.13 -12.86
N ASN A 254 6.75 19.31 -13.87
CA ASN A 254 6.59 19.69 -15.27
C ASN A 254 5.12 20.01 -15.59
N MET A 255 4.19 19.19 -15.15
CA MET A 255 2.77 19.39 -15.42
C MET A 255 2.24 20.68 -14.78
N LYS A 256 2.75 21.09 -13.62
CA LYS A 256 2.44 22.40 -13.02
C LYS A 256 2.88 23.56 -13.90
N GLY A 257 3.97 23.42 -14.66
CA GLY A 257 4.42 24.40 -15.65
C GLY A 257 3.59 24.42 -16.93
N ILE A 258 3.01 23.28 -17.32
CA ILE A 258 2.18 23.14 -18.55
C ILE A 258 0.73 23.54 -18.29
N LEU A 259 0.18 23.15 -17.14
CA LEU A 259 -1.23 23.28 -16.79
C LEU A 259 -1.40 24.35 -15.71
N ALA A 260 -1.90 25.52 -16.11
CA ALA A 260 -2.14 26.64 -15.19
C ALA A 260 -3.48 26.52 -14.40
N PHE A 261 -4.14 25.37 -14.42
CA PHE A 261 -5.39 25.19 -13.67
C PHE A 261 -5.11 24.81 -12.22
N ARG A 262 -5.93 25.34 -11.31
CA ARG A 262 -6.02 24.89 -9.92
C ARG A 262 -7.35 24.20 -9.71
N LEU A 263 -7.32 23.01 -9.12
CA LEU A 263 -8.54 22.37 -8.65
C LEU A 263 -8.83 22.93 -7.26
N GLU A 264 -9.85 23.80 -7.18
CA GLU A 264 -10.21 24.46 -5.92
C GLU A 264 -11.33 23.72 -5.16
N HIS A 265 -12.22 23.05 -5.89
CA HIS A 265 -13.35 22.34 -5.30
C HIS A 265 -12.93 20.95 -4.78
N SER A 266 -13.14 20.72 -3.47
CA SER A 266 -12.86 19.46 -2.77
C SER A 266 -13.43 18.24 -3.49
N SER A 267 -14.63 18.33 -4.04
CA SER A 267 -15.30 17.22 -4.74
C SER A 267 -14.58 16.82 -6.03
N HIS A 268 -14.09 17.80 -6.81
CA HIS A 268 -13.34 17.51 -8.02
C HIS A 268 -11.99 16.88 -7.70
N ILE A 269 -11.29 17.39 -6.70
CA ILE A 269 -10.00 16.83 -6.27
C ILE A 269 -10.16 15.38 -5.81
N PHE A 270 -11.15 15.14 -4.96
CA PHE A 270 -11.47 13.80 -4.47
C PHE A 270 -11.77 12.83 -5.61
N LEU A 271 -12.71 13.18 -6.50
CA LEU A 271 -13.11 12.32 -7.61
C LEU A 271 -11.95 12.11 -8.60
N SER A 272 -11.22 13.17 -8.96
CA SER A 272 -10.08 13.08 -9.87
C SER A 272 -8.99 12.18 -9.30
N ALA A 273 -8.64 12.33 -8.02
CA ALA A 273 -7.65 11.46 -7.38
C ALA A 273 -8.14 10.01 -7.28
N ALA A 274 -9.41 9.79 -6.91
CA ALA A 274 -10.00 8.45 -6.78
C ALA A 274 -10.04 7.72 -8.12
N PHE A 275 -10.55 8.35 -9.18
CA PHE A 275 -10.63 7.75 -10.51
C PHE A 275 -9.26 7.64 -11.19
N ALA A 276 -8.36 8.60 -11.01
CA ALA A 276 -7.00 8.47 -11.54
C ALA A 276 -6.26 7.29 -10.90
N SER A 277 -6.45 7.06 -9.60
CA SER A 277 -5.85 5.92 -8.90
C SER A 277 -6.24 4.59 -9.55
N GLN A 278 -7.45 4.47 -10.11
CA GLN A 278 -7.90 3.26 -10.81
C GLN A 278 -7.04 2.90 -12.04
N VAL A 279 -6.33 3.90 -12.61
CA VAL A 279 -5.54 3.78 -13.83
C VAL A 279 -4.04 3.81 -13.54
N ILE A 280 -3.59 4.78 -12.72
CA ILE A 280 -2.16 5.04 -12.46
C ILE A 280 -1.70 4.62 -11.07
N SER A 281 -2.57 4.00 -10.27
CA SER A 281 -2.36 3.69 -8.85
C SER A 281 -2.43 4.90 -7.92
N ASN A 282 -2.77 4.64 -6.66
CA ASN A 282 -2.94 5.64 -5.60
C ASN A 282 -1.69 6.47 -5.31
N VAL A 283 -0.51 5.87 -5.38
CA VAL A 283 0.75 6.58 -5.10
C VAL A 283 1.05 7.63 -6.18
N PRO A 284 1.15 7.30 -7.48
CA PRO A 284 1.32 8.31 -8.52
C PRO A 284 0.21 9.35 -8.58
N ALA A 285 -1.05 8.95 -8.32
CA ALA A 285 -2.15 9.91 -8.27
C ALA A 285 -1.93 10.96 -7.17
N ALA A 286 -1.50 10.56 -5.98
CA ALA A 286 -1.17 11.51 -4.91
C ALA A 286 -0.08 12.51 -5.32
N LEU A 287 1.03 12.01 -5.89
CA LEU A 287 2.14 12.85 -6.34
C LEU A 287 1.70 13.83 -7.43
N LEU A 288 0.92 13.36 -8.41
CA LEU A 288 0.44 14.19 -9.51
C LEU A 288 -0.51 15.31 -9.03
N PHE A 289 -1.56 14.97 -8.29
CA PHE A 289 -2.59 15.96 -7.92
C PHE A 289 -2.14 16.93 -6.83
N SER A 290 -1.12 16.58 -6.04
CA SER A 290 -0.62 17.44 -4.96
C SER A 290 -0.09 18.80 -5.42
N LYS A 291 0.41 18.91 -6.66
CA LYS A 291 0.90 20.17 -7.25
C LYS A 291 -0.24 21.08 -7.74
N PHE A 292 -1.46 20.55 -7.86
CA PHE A 292 -2.64 21.26 -8.38
C PHE A 292 -3.66 21.66 -7.31
N THR A 293 -3.42 21.29 -6.04
CA THR A 293 -4.35 21.58 -4.95
C THR A 293 -3.68 21.81 -3.59
N THR A 294 -4.33 22.63 -2.76
CA THR A 294 -3.99 22.82 -1.34
C THR A 294 -4.95 22.05 -0.41
N ARG A 295 -6.03 21.47 -0.93
CA ARG A 295 -7.04 20.73 -0.15
C ARG A 295 -6.59 19.30 0.09
N TRP A 296 -5.59 19.14 0.93
CA TRP A 296 -4.97 17.84 1.23
C TRP A 296 -5.96 16.80 1.76
N GLN A 297 -7.03 17.21 2.45
CA GLN A 297 -8.05 16.29 2.97
C GLN A 297 -8.77 15.56 1.82
N ALA A 298 -9.18 16.31 0.79
CA ALA A 298 -9.84 15.76 -0.39
C ALA A 298 -8.92 14.82 -1.16
N LEU A 299 -7.65 15.20 -1.28
CA LEU A 299 -6.63 14.37 -1.92
C LEU A 299 -6.38 13.08 -1.13
N LEU A 300 -6.21 13.18 0.20
CA LEU A 300 -5.99 12.04 1.10
C LEU A 300 -7.14 11.04 1.02
N TRP A 301 -8.38 11.53 1.08
CA TRP A 301 -9.57 10.69 0.88
C TRP A 301 -9.59 10.07 -0.52
N GLY A 302 -9.37 10.89 -1.56
CA GLY A 302 -9.45 10.45 -2.95
C GLY A 302 -8.46 9.33 -3.26
N THR A 303 -7.20 9.47 -2.81
CA THR A 303 -6.16 8.46 -3.08
C THR A 303 -6.36 7.18 -2.26
N ASN A 304 -6.89 7.27 -1.03
CA ASN A 304 -7.17 6.08 -0.22
C ASN A 304 -8.42 5.33 -0.71
N VAL A 305 -9.51 6.02 -1.04
CA VAL A 305 -10.68 5.43 -1.72
C VAL A 305 -10.27 4.85 -3.07
N GLY A 306 -9.44 5.59 -3.82
CA GLY A 306 -8.85 5.17 -5.09
C GLY A 306 -7.93 3.95 -5.01
N GLY A 307 -7.49 3.56 -3.81
CA GLY A 307 -6.77 2.30 -3.58
C GLY A 307 -7.66 1.06 -3.70
N PHE A 308 -8.98 1.20 -3.65
CA PHE A 308 -9.95 0.13 -3.92
C PHE A 308 -10.24 -0.01 -5.43
N GLY A 309 -11.27 -0.78 -5.77
CA GLY A 309 -11.74 -0.93 -7.15
C GLY A 309 -10.86 -1.85 -7.98
N SER A 310 -10.08 -1.27 -8.89
CA SER A 310 -9.28 -1.98 -9.87
C SER A 310 -8.08 -2.70 -9.24
N LEU A 311 -7.55 -3.70 -9.95
CA LEU A 311 -6.32 -4.39 -9.53
C LEU A 311 -5.11 -3.45 -9.48
N ILE A 312 -5.11 -2.39 -10.29
CA ILE A 312 -4.00 -1.42 -10.42
C ILE A 312 -4.18 -0.26 -9.41
N GLY A 313 -5.38 -0.09 -8.84
CA GLY A 313 -5.74 0.94 -7.87
C GLY A 313 -4.74 1.10 -6.72
N SER A 314 -4.20 -0.02 -6.26
CA SER A 314 -3.18 -0.07 -5.20
C SER A 314 -2.24 -1.26 -5.45
N LEU A 315 -0.97 -1.12 -5.08
CA LEU A 315 0.00 -2.22 -5.13
C LEU A 315 -0.44 -3.41 -4.27
N ALA A 316 -1.11 -3.15 -3.14
CA ALA A 316 -1.72 -4.15 -2.29
C ALA A 316 -2.70 -5.06 -3.05
N ASN A 317 -3.51 -4.51 -3.96
CA ASN A 317 -4.46 -5.30 -4.75
C ASN A 317 -3.73 -6.28 -5.67
N VAL A 318 -2.66 -5.80 -6.33
CA VAL A 318 -1.79 -6.63 -7.16
C VAL A 318 -1.12 -7.74 -6.34
N ILE A 319 -0.60 -7.43 -5.15
CA ILE A 319 0.08 -8.39 -4.28
C ILE A 319 -0.89 -9.49 -3.84
N ALA A 320 -2.04 -9.12 -3.27
CA ALA A 320 -3.05 -10.09 -2.82
C ALA A 320 -3.50 -11.00 -3.98
N TYR A 321 -3.74 -10.39 -5.16
CA TYR A 321 -4.12 -11.12 -6.35
C TYR A 321 -3.04 -12.11 -6.81
N LYS A 322 -1.77 -11.67 -6.88
CA LYS A 322 -0.64 -12.54 -7.27
C LYS A 322 -0.43 -13.69 -6.29
N LEU A 323 -0.47 -13.41 -4.98
CA LEU A 323 -0.31 -14.42 -3.95
C LEU A 323 -1.40 -15.48 -4.04
N TYR A 324 -2.67 -15.06 -4.20
CA TYR A 324 -3.78 -15.99 -4.41
C TYR A 324 -3.59 -16.85 -5.66
N GLN A 325 -3.23 -16.24 -6.79
CA GLN A 325 -3.04 -16.97 -8.05
C GLN A 325 -1.85 -17.92 -8.05
N SER A 326 -0.81 -17.61 -7.28
CA SER A 326 0.36 -18.47 -7.15
C SER A 326 0.10 -19.75 -6.37
N HIS A 327 -1.06 -19.85 -5.70
CA HIS A 327 -1.44 -21.01 -4.92
C HIS A 327 -2.10 -22.09 -5.83
N ASP A 328 -1.47 -23.27 -5.91
CA ASP A 328 -1.68 -24.33 -6.92
C ASP A 328 -3.11 -24.92 -6.98
N ASP A 329 -3.99 -24.63 -6.02
CA ASP A 329 -5.33 -25.23 -5.89
C ASP A 329 -6.48 -24.42 -6.53
N THR A 330 -6.25 -23.20 -6.99
CA THR A 330 -7.37 -22.32 -7.42
C THR A 330 -7.68 -22.50 -8.91
N LYS A 331 -8.50 -23.50 -9.24
CA LYS A 331 -8.86 -23.86 -10.63
C LYS A 331 -9.71 -22.82 -11.40
N ASN A 332 -10.17 -21.74 -10.76
CA ASN A 332 -11.11 -20.80 -11.38
C ASN A 332 -10.66 -19.32 -11.25
N TYR A 333 -9.63 -18.96 -12.01
CA TYR A 333 -9.04 -17.62 -12.06
C TYR A 333 -10.08 -16.52 -12.38
N ALA A 334 -10.90 -16.73 -13.42
CA ALA A 334 -11.89 -15.75 -13.84
C ALA A 334 -12.91 -15.44 -12.73
N ALA A 335 -13.37 -16.46 -12.02
CA ALA A 335 -14.30 -16.28 -10.90
C ALA A 335 -13.67 -15.47 -9.76
N PHE A 336 -12.39 -15.70 -9.44
CA PHE A 336 -11.69 -14.90 -8.43
C PHE A 336 -11.51 -13.45 -8.87
N THR A 337 -11.05 -13.20 -10.10
CA THR A 337 -10.88 -11.84 -10.63
C THR A 337 -12.20 -11.07 -10.62
N VAL A 338 -13.30 -11.70 -11.04
CA VAL A 338 -14.63 -11.08 -11.00
C VAL A 338 -15.04 -10.74 -9.57
N LYS A 339 -14.88 -11.66 -8.62
CA LYS A 339 -15.16 -11.38 -7.20
C LYS A 339 -14.29 -10.23 -6.68
N PHE A 340 -13.00 -10.27 -6.93
CA PHE A 340 -12.05 -9.23 -6.50
C PHE A 340 -12.49 -7.85 -6.99
N LEU A 341 -12.84 -7.73 -8.28
CA LEU A 341 -13.32 -6.47 -8.85
C LEU A 341 -14.68 -6.06 -8.28
N ILE A 342 -15.63 -6.98 -8.10
CA ILE A 342 -16.95 -6.66 -7.53
C ILE A 342 -16.80 -6.10 -6.12
N TYR A 343 -16.13 -6.81 -5.22
CA TYR A 343 -15.93 -6.34 -3.85
C TYR A 343 -15.06 -5.09 -3.79
N GLY A 344 -14.03 -5.00 -4.64
CA GLY A 344 -13.19 -3.82 -4.79
C GLY A 344 -14.00 -2.58 -5.19
N TYR A 345 -14.85 -2.68 -6.22
CA TYR A 345 -15.67 -1.54 -6.68
C TYR A 345 -16.82 -1.22 -5.73
N ILE A 346 -17.41 -2.22 -5.05
CA ILE A 346 -18.37 -1.97 -3.96
C ILE A 346 -17.70 -1.11 -2.89
N ALA A 347 -16.51 -1.48 -2.43
CA ALA A 347 -15.76 -0.68 -1.46
C ALA A 347 -15.41 0.71 -2.00
N PHE A 348 -14.98 0.82 -3.27
CA PHE A 348 -14.72 2.09 -3.92
C PHE A 348 -15.94 3.03 -3.89
N PHE A 349 -17.12 2.55 -4.29
CA PHE A 349 -18.34 3.37 -4.31
C PHE A 349 -18.87 3.68 -2.91
N ILE A 350 -18.73 2.77 -1.94
CA ILE A 350 -19.02 3.07 -0.52
C ILE A 350 -18.12 4.20 -0.02
N GLY A 351 -16.83 4.19 -0.38
CA GLY A 351 -15.89 5.25 -0.03
C GLY A 351 -16.25 6.60 -0.65
N ILE A 352 -16.69 6.60 -1.92
CA ILE A 352 -17.22 7.80 -2.59
C ILE A 352 -18.46 8.33 -1.87
N TRP A 353 -19.44 7.47 -1.64
CA TRP A 353 -20.68 7.85 -0.96
C TRP A 353 -20.40 8.44 0.42
N MET A 354 -19.53 7.78 1.19
CA MET A 354 -19.15 8.24 2.53
C MET A 354 -18.50 9.63 2.50
N TYR A 355 -17.60 9.90 1.54
CA TYR A 355 -16.96 11.20 1.44
C TYR A 355 -17.98 12.32 1.27
N PHE A 356 -18.96 12.15 0.37
CA PHE A 356 -20.00 13.15 0.15
C PHE A 356 -20.94 13.30 1.35
N LEU A 357 -21.27 12.21 2.04
CA LEU A 357 -22.10 12.24 3.23
C LEU A 357 -21.47 13.03 4.39
N LEU A 358 -20.14 13.10 4.46
CA LEU A 358 -19.42 13.87 5.49
C LEU A 358 -19.12 15.32 5.08
N GLN A 359 -19.44 15.72 3.84
CA GLN A 359 -19.29 17.11 3.37
C GLN A 359 -20.60 17.90 3.37
N GLU A 360 -21.74 17.23 3.53
CA GLU A 360 -23.01 17.84 3.93
C GLU A 360 -23.04 18.12 5.43
#